data_AF-M2XRX1-F1
#
_entry.id   AF-M2XRX1-F1
#
_cell.length_a   1.000
_cell.length_b   1.000
_cell.length_c   1.000
_cell.angle_alpha   90.00
_cell.angle_beta   90.00
_cell.angle_gamma   90.00
#
_symmetry.space_group_name_H-M   'P 1'
#
loop_
_entity.id
_entity.type
_entity.pdbx_description
1 polymer ?
#
loop_
_entity_poly.entity_id
_entity_poly.type
_entity_poly.pdbx_seq_one_letter_code
_entity_poly.pdbx_strand_id
1 'polypeptide(L)' 'MSAEFRYRCGECRYRTPWLDESEGAWQLAEHYRRRHPRVGPGGEFEIRRGWRDLFGRLFR' A
#
# COMPACT_ATOMS: atom_id res chain seq x y z
N MET A 1 -4.71 -12.31 11.33
CA MET A 1 -5.37 -11.24 10.55
C MET A 1 -4.26 -10.41 9.94
N SER A 2 -4.07 -10.50 8.63
CA SER A 2 -2.99 -9.79 7.91
C SER A 2 -3.36 -8.33 7.76
N ALA A 3 -2.41 -7.42 7.94
CA ALA A 3 -2.61 -6.03 7.57
C ALA A 3 -2.69 -5.95 6.03
N GLU A 4 -3.70 -5.29 5.50
CA GLU A 4 -3.82 -5.04 4.06
C GLU A 4 -3.23 -3.68 3.74
N PHE A 5 -2.51 -3.59 2.62
CA PHE A 5 -1.81 -2.41 2.14
C PHE A 5 -2.35 -2.00 0.78
N ARG A 6 -2.45 -0.70 0.55
CA ARG A 6 -2.80 -0.14 -0.75
C ARG A 6 -1.78 0.91 -1.13
N TYR A 7 -1.07 0.68 -2.22
CA TYR A 7 -0.04 1.57 -2.74
C TYR A 7 -0.61 2.49 -3.81
N ARG A 8 -0.15 3.74 -3.84
CA ARG A 8 -0.54 4.78 -4.80
C ARG A 8 0.70 5.29 -5.52
N CYS A 9 0.60 5.46 -6.83
CA CYS A 9 1.66 6.10 -7.61
C CYS A 9 1.69 7.61 -7.29
N GLY A 10 2.89 8.17 -7.11
CA GLY A 10 3.06 9.62 -6.92
C GLY A 10 2.94 10.40 -8.23
N GLU A 11 3.17 9.74 -9.37
CA GLU A 11 3.21 10.39 -10.69
C GLU A 11 1.87 10.33 -11.42
N CYS A 12 0.97 9.43 -11.04
CA CYS A 12 -0.32 9.27 -11.69
C CYS A 12 -1.39 8.72 -10.75
N ARG A 13 -2.64 8.61 -11.23
CA ARG A 13 -3.78 8.14 -10.42
C ARG A 13 -3.83 6.62 -10.22
N TYR A 14 -2.77 5.89 -10.55
CA TYR A 14 -2.70 4.45 -10.35
C TYR A 14 -2.65 4.11 -8.86
N ARG A 15 -3.39 3.08 -8.48
CA ARG A 15 -3.44 2.54 -7.12
C ARG A 15 -3.61 1.04 -7.17
N THR A 16 -2.92 0.32 -6.29
CA THR A 16 -3.08 -1.13 -6.16
C THR A 16 -4.41 -1.47 -5.47
N PRO A 17 -4.92 -2.70 -5.63
CA PRO A 17 -5.89 -3.27 -4.70
C PRO A 17 -5.33 -3.30 -3.26
N TRP A 18 -6.20 -3.62 -2.30
CA TRP A 18 -5.75 -4.00 -0.96
C TRP A 18 -5.06 -5.36 -1.07
N LEU A 19 -3.78 -5.40 -0.77
CA LEU A 19 -2.90 -6.56 -0.92
C LEU A 19 -2.01 -6.69 0.31
N ASP A 20 -1.31 -7.82 0.45
CA ASP A 20 -0.18 -7.88 1.38
C ASP A 20 0.91 -6.87 1.00
N GLU A 21 1.72 -6.47 1.97
CA GLU A 21 2.76 -5.45 1.83
C GLU A 21 3.69 -5.73 0.63
N SER A 22 4.20 -6.96 0.56
CA SER A 22 5.15 -7.39 -0.47
C SER A 22 4.55 -7.35 -1.87
N GLU A 23 3.30 -7.78 -2.02
CA GLU A 23 2.63 -7.84 -3.32
C GLU A 23 2.24 -6.44 -3.81
N GLY A 24 1.78 -5.58 -2.90
CA GLY A 24 1.50 -4.18 -3.20
C GLY A 24 2.77 -3.40 -3.62
N ALA A 25 3.87 -3.59 -2.90
CA ALA A 25 5.16 -2.98 -3.24
C ALA A 25 5.69 -3.47 -4.59
N TRP A 26 5.56 -4.77 -4.89
CA TRP A 26 5.98 -5.33 -6.16
C TRP A 26 5.16 -4.79 -7.34
N GLN A 27 3.83 -4.72 -7.21
CA GLN A 27 2.97 -4.15 -8.24
C GLN A 27 3.25 -2.66 -8.48
N LEU A 28 3.50 -1.87 -7.42
CA LEU A 28 3.89 -0.47 -7.57
C LEU A 28 5.23 -0.34 -8.31
N ALA A 29 6.23 -1.15 -7.95
CA ALA A 29 7.54 -1.13 -8.62
C ALA A 29 7.43 -1.54 -10.09
N GLU A 30 6.64 -2.57 -10.42
CA GLU A 30 6.39 -2.97 -11.80
C GLU A 30 5.69 -1.85 -12.58
N HIS A 31 4.71 -1.19 -11.96
CA HIS A 31 4.04 -0.04 -12.54
C HIS A 31 5.03 1.09 -12.88
N TYR A 32 5.92 1.46 -11.94
CA TYR A 32 6.96 2.47 -12.20
C TYR A 32 7.87 2.06 -13.37
N ARG A 33 8.32 0.80 -13.42
CA ARG A 33 9.15 0.32 -14.54
C ARG A 33 8.46 0.40 -15.90
N ARG A 34 7.14 0.17 -15.96
CA ARG A 34 6.38 0.16 -17.21
C ARG A 34 5.87 1.54 -17.64
N ARG A 35 5.46 2.38 -16.68
CA ARG A 35 4.79 3.67 -16.95
C ARG A 35 5.68 4.88 -16.68
N HIS A 36 6.66 4.74 -15.78
CA HIS A 36 7.53 5.81 -15.32
C HIS A 36 9.02 5.38 -15.31
N PRO A 37 9.58 4.91 -16.43
CA PRO A 37 10.91 4.29 -16.46
C PRO A 37 12.07 5.22 -16.06
N ARG A 38 11.84 6.54 -16.05
CA ARG A 38 12.83 7.56 -15.67
C ARG A 38 12.58 8.17 -14.29
N VAL A 39 11.52 7.76 -13.61
CA VAL A 39 11.16 8.28 -12.28
C VAL A 39 11.41 7.20 -11.25
N GLY A 40 12.13 7.56 -10.17
CA GLY A 40 12.30 6.66 -9.04
C GLY A 40 10.95 6.40 -8.35
N PRO A 41 10.73 5.20 -7.78
CA PRO A 41 9.51 4.91 -7.03
C PRO A 41 9.40 5.86 -5.83
N GLY A 42 8.40 6.74 -5.86
CA GLY A 42 8.14 7.77 -4.83
C GLY A 42 6.68 7.80 -4.37
N GLY A 43 5.93 6.71 -4.61
CA GLY A 43 4.52 6.60 -4.26
C GLY A 43 4.25 6.52 -2.75
N GLU A 44 2.98 6.64 -2.38
CA GLU A 44 2.48 6.55 -1.00
C GLU A 44 1.75 5.22 -0.74
N PHE A 45 1.49 4.88 0.51
CA PHE A 45 0.69 3.69 0.85
C PHE A 45 -0.26 3.93 2.02
N GLU A 46 -1.37 3.21 2.00
CA GLU A 46 -2.37 3.15 3.06
C GLU A 46 -2.36 1.77 3.71
N ILE A 47 -2.60 1.72 5.02
CA ILE A 47 -2.71 0.46 5.78
C ILE A 47 -4.13 0.30 6.30
N ARG A 48 -4.74 -0.85 6.01
CA ARG A 48 -6.00 -1.30 6.60
C ARG A 48 -5.70 -2.46 7.55
N ARG A 49 -5.75 -2.19 8.86
CA ARG A 49 -5.78 -3.23 9.89
C ARG A 49 -7.22 -3.42 10.38
N GLY A 50 -7.61 -4.68 10.59
CA GLY A 50 -8.92 -5.00 11.16
C GLY A 50 -9.11 -4.30 12.51
N TRP A 51 -10.25 -3.63 12.68
CA TRP A 51 -10.59 -2.76 13.79
C TRP A 51 -10.56 -3.38 15.21
N ARG A 52 -10.28 -4.69 15.37
CA ARG A 52 -10.29 -5.37 16.68
C ARG A 52 -9.10 -5.04 17.58
N ASP A 53 -8.01 -4.49 17.05
CA ASP A 53 -6.77 -4.33 17.83
C ASP A 53 -6.56 -2.90 18.39
N LEU A 54 -7.35 -1.90 18.00
CA LEU A 54 -7.16 -0.52 18.45
C LEU A 54 -7.92 -0.16 19.74
N PHE A 55 -8.94 -0.94 20.15
CA PHE A 55 -9.76 -0.66 21.34
C PHE A 55 -9.72 -1.74 22.44
N GLY A 56 -8.89 -2.78 22.31
CA GLY A 56 -8.79 -3.86 23.32
C GLY A 56 -7.94 -3.53 24.56
N ARG A 57 -7.36 -2.34 24.67
CA ARG A 57 -6.46 -1.95 25.80
C ARG A 57 -6.80 -0.63 26.49
N LEU A 58 -7.99 -0.04 26.25
CA LEU A 58 -8.36 1.26 26.81
C LEU A 58 -9.56 1.24 27.77
N PHE A 59 -10.19 0.09 28.01
CA PHE A 59 -11.27 -0.04 28.99
C PHE A 59 -11.07 -1.27 29.89
N ARG A 60 -10.08 -1.22 30.80
CA ARG A 60 -10.05 -2.05 32.01
C ARG A 60 -9.91 -1.15 33.23
#